data_AF-A0AAI9ENL9-F1
#
_entry.id   AF-A0AAI9ENL9-F1
#
_cell.length_a   1.000
_cell.length_b   1.000
_cell.length_c   1.000
_cell.angle_alpha   90.00
_cell.angle_beta   90.00
_cell.angle_gamma   90.00
#
_symmetry.space_group_name_H-M   'P 1'
#
loop_
_entity.id
_entity.type
_entity.pdbx_description
1 polymer ?
#
loop_
_entity_poly.entity_id
_entity_poly.type
_entity_poly.pdbx_seq_one_letter_code
_entity_poly.pdbx_strand_id
1 'polypeptide(L)'
;MLRYPKKIKAIEPDNASIRLLQQLVEQRRLLVEDKRRFVNRIINTLKQYYPQPLEWFSHRGSLLLCALIIRWPSLQQLKRARRDTIRNFLNAKGGRAMALTEQRVASIDNAIPLTTDPSVIEANALMATALATQIKVVSEIIKTYDERIETKRCLTHYQMPGCSNHFQAWGRVWAHGCLLHLVITVTVSIVQKKFKTTQV
;
A
#
# COMPACT_ATOMS: atom_id res chain seq x y z
N MET A 1 47.43 -25.00 -23.40
CA MET A 1 47.18 -24.58 -22.01
C MET A 1 46.48 -23.22 -21.99
N LEU A 2 45.26 -23.15 -21.45
CA LEU A 2 44.42 -21.95 -21.50
C LEU A 2 44.89 -20.89 -20.47
N ARG A 3 45.30 -19.71 -20.95
CA ARG A 3 45.70 -18.52 -20.15
C ARG A 3 44.48 -17.76 -19.59
N TYR A 4 43.64 -18.40 -18.78
CA TYR A 4 42.51 -17.72 -18.12
C TYR A 4 42.86 -16.85 -16.88
N PRO A 5 43.87 -17.16 -16.03
CA PRO A 5 44.00 -16.45 -14.75
C PRO A 5 44.52 -15.01 -14.87
N LYS A 6 45.13 -14.62 -15.99
CA LYS A 6 45.60 -13.23 -16.22
C LYS A 6 44.52 -12.29 -16.76
N LYS A 7 43.33 -12.81 -17.10
CA LYS A 7 42.20 -12.01 -17.63
C LYS A 7 41.11 -11.74 -16.59
N ILE A 8 41.19 -12.39 -15.41
CA ILE A 8 40.21 -12.22 -14.33
C ILE A 8 40.73 -11.12 -13.41
N LYS A 9 40.11 -9.94 -13.51
CA LYS A 9 40.38 -8.83 -12.57
C LYS A 9 39.71 -9.16 -11.24
N ALA A 10 40.40 -8.96 -10.13
CA ALA A 10 39.83 -9.16 -8.81
C ALA A 10 38.59 -8.26 -8.65
N ILE A 11 37.51 -8.81 -8.10
CA ILE A 11 36.30 -8.04 -7.80
C ILE A 11 36.66 -7.11 -6.65
N GLU A 12 36.74 -5.82 -6.92
CA GLU A 12 36.90 -4.83 -5.87
C GLU A 12 35.62 -4.76 -5.04
N PRO A 13 35.72 -4.72 -3.70
CA PRO A 13 34.54 -4.62 -2.86
C PRO A 13 33.81 -3.32 -3.16
N ASP A 14 32.50 -3.42 -3.39
CA ASP A 14 31.60 -2.27 -3.62
C ASP A 14 31.87 -1.18 -2.57
N ASN A 15 31.80 0.09 -2.96
CA ASN A 15 31.95 1.18 -2.00
C ASN A 15 30.89 1.10 -0.88
N ALA A 16 31.18 1.68 0.29
CA ALA A 16 30.30 1.56 1.45
C ALA A 16 28.87 2.08 1.17
N SER A 17 28.72 3.07 0.29
CA SER A 17 27.42 3.64 -0.10
C SER A 17 26.59 2.69 -0.98
N ILE A 18 27.20 1.96 -1.91
CA ILE A 18 26.56 0.94 -2.75
C ILE A 18 26.13 -0.24 -1.89
N ARG A 19 27.00 -0.73 -0.99
CA ARG A 19 26.63 -1.82 -0.07
C ARG A 19 25.45 -1.44 0.82
N LEU A 20 25.45 -0.23 1.37
CA LEU A 20 24.32 0.28 2.16
C LEU A 20 23.04 0.37 1.31
N LEU A 21 23.12 0.87 0.07
CA LEU A 21 21.97 0.96 -0.82
C LEU A 21 21.39 -0.43 -1.12
N GLN A 22 22.23 -1.42 -1.41
CA GLN A 22 21.82 -2.82 -1.59
C GLN A 22 21.08 -3.34 -0.35
N GLN A 23 21.65 -3.16 0.85
CA GLN A 23 21.02 -3.58 2.10
C GLN A 23 19.65 -2.92 2.33
N LEU A 24 19.54 -1.61 2.07
CA LEU A 24 18.27 -0.89 2.22
C LEU A 24 17.20 -1.43 1.25
N VAL A 25 17.57 -1.73 0.01
CA VAL A 25 16.64 -2.28 -1.00
C VAL A 25 16.18 -3.68 -0.60
N GLU A 26 17.08 -4.55 -0.14
CA GLU A 26 16.71 -5.91 0.29
C GLU A 26 15.83 -5.89 1.54
N GLN A 27 16.20 -5.09 2.55
CA GLN A 27 15.37 -4.94 3.76
C GLN A 27 13.97 -4.39 3.44
N ARG A 28 13.88 -3.43 2.51
CA ARG A 28 12.58 -2.93 2.04
C ARG A 28 11.75 -4.03 1.40
N ARG A 29 12.35 -4.89 0.56
CA ARG A 29 11.63 -6.01 -0.08
C ARG A 29 11.04 -6.96 0.97
N LEU A 30 11.80 -7.27 2.02
CA LEU A 30 11.31 -8.09 3.15
C LEU A 30 10.10 -7.46 3.83
N LEU A 31 10.15 -6.15 4.12
CA LEU A 31 9.02 -5.42 4.73
C LEU A 31 7.77 -5.39 3.85
N VAL A 32 7.95 -5.28 2.52
CA VAL A 32 6.83 -5.36 1.56
C VAL A 32 6.17 -6.75 1.60
N GLU A 33 6.97 -7.82 1.69
CA GLU A 33 6.46 -9.18 1.85
C GLU A 33 5.77 -9.39 3.20
N ASP A 34 6.29 -8.83 4.30
CA ASP A 34 5.63 -8.87 5.61
C ASP A 34 4.29 -8.14 5.57
N LYS A 35 4.24 -6.95 4.97
CA LYS A 35 2.98 -6.24 4.75
C LYS A 35 1.98 -7.10 3.98
N ARG A 36 2.41 -7.78 2.91
CA ARG A 36 1.55 -8.70 2.13
C ARG A 36 1.03 -9.83 3.02
N ARG A 37 1.89 -10.43 3.86
CA ARG A 37 1.49 -11.47 4.83
C ARG A 37 0.45 -10.95 5.82
N PHE A 38 0.63 -9.77 6.39
CA PHE A 38 -0.33 -9.17 7.33
C PHE A 38 -1.66 -8.86 6.65
N VAL A 39 -1.64 -8.36 5.42
CA VAL A 39 -2.86 -8.11 4.63
C VAL A 39 -3.61 -9.41 4.34
N ASN A 40 -2.92 -10.50 4.02
CA ASN A 40 -3.58 -11.79 3.81
C ASN A 40 -4.18 -12.34 5.10
N ARG A 41 -3.47 -12.19 6.23
CA ARG A 41 -3.96 -12.59 7.55
C ARG A 41 -5.21 -11.80 7.95
N ILE A 42 -5.22 -10.47 7.80
CA ILE A 42 -6.38 -9.66 8.17
C ILE A 42 -7.59 -9.98 7.28
N ILE A 43 -7.41 -10.25 5.99
CA ILE A 43 -8.50 -10.71 5.11
C ILE A 43 -9.09 -12.02 5.66
N ASN A 44 -8.23 -12.98 6.03
CA ASN A 44 -8.69 -14.25 6.59
C ASN A 44 -9.43 -14.07 7.91
N THR A 45 -8.93 -13.21 8.80
CA THR A 45 -9.59 -12.89 10.07
C THR A 45 -10.95 -12.23 9.84
N LEU A 46 -11.03 -11.22 8.96
CA LEU A 46 -12.28 -10.51 8.66
C LEU A 46 -13.35 -11.44 8.09
N LYS A 47 -12.98 -12.40 7.23
CA LYS A 47 -13.93 -13.39 6.70
C LYS A 47 -14.61 -14.24 7.78
N GLN A 48 -14.02 -14.38 8.97
CA GLN A 48 -14.57 -15.21 10.05
C GLN A 48 -15.67 -14.52 10.85
N TYR A 49 -15.73 -13.18 10.88
CA TYR A 49 -16.68 -12.46 11.75
C TYR A 49 -17.21 -11.14 11.18
N TYR A 50 -16.43 -10.45 10.34
CA TYR A 50 -16.73 -9.09 9.87
C TYR A 50 -16.30 -8.92 8.40
N PRO A 51 -16.99 -9.59 7.44
CA PRO A 51 -16.58 -9.61 6.02
C PRO A 51 -16.89 -8.31 5.26
N GLN A 52 -17.81 -7.47 5.73
CA GLN A 52 -18.35 -6.31 5.01
C GLN A 52 -17.31 -5.22 4.66
N PRO A 53 -16.28 -4.94 5.49
CA PRO A 53 -15.18 -4.07 5.08
C PRO A 53 -14.45 -4.55 3.82
N LEU A 54 -14.50 -5.86 3.51
CA LEU A 54 -13.95 -6.40 2.27
C LEU A 54 -14.85 -6.08 1.05
N GLU A 55 -16.03 -5.53 1.22
CA GLU A 55 -16.84 -5.06 0.09
C GLU A 55 -16.68 -3.55 -0.09
N TRP A 56 -16.62 -2.81 1.02
CA TRP A 56 -16.56 -1.34 1.01
C TRP A 56 -15.21 -0.77 0.51
N PHE A 57 -14.12 -1.54 0.66
CA PHE A 57 -12.76 -1.09 0.34
C PHE A 57 -12.10 -1.98 -0.71
N SER A 58 -11.87 -1.45 -1.92
CA SER A 58 -11.15 -2.19 -2.99
C SER A 58 -9.71 -2.56 -2.59
N HIS A 59 -9.02 -1.70 -1.84
CA HIS A 59 -7.63 -1.93 -1.42
C HIS A 59 -7.55 -2.47 0.01
N ARG A 60 -7.16 -3.74 0.13
CA ARG A 60 -7.08 -4.52 1.40
C ARG A 60 -5.97 -4.06 2.36
N GLY A 61 -4.93 -3.43 1.83
CA GLY A 61 -3.84 -2.84 2.64
C GLY A 61 -3.94 -1.33 2.78
N SER A 62 -5.13 -0.75 2.56
CA SER A 62 -5.28 0.71 2.66
C SER A 62 -5.20 1.16 4.12
N LEU A 63 -4.56 2.31 4.34
CA LEU A 63 -4.47 2.91 5.68
C LEU A 63 -5.85 3.30 6.22
N LEU A 64 -6.81 3.62 5.33
CA LEU A 64 -8.18 3.96 5.72
C LEU A 64 -8.93 2.73 6.26
N LEU A 65 -8.79 1.57 5.60
CA LEU A 65 -9.33 0.31 6.13
C LEU A 65 -8.71 -0.03 7.48
N CYS A 66 -7.38 0.06 7.60
CA CYS A 66 -6.69 -0.22 8.87
C CYS A 66 -7.18 0.70 9.99
N ALA A 67 -7.32 2.01 9.72
CA ALA A 67 -7.86 2.96 10.67
C ALA A 67 -9.32 2.66 11.06
N LEU A 68 -10.13 2.16 10.12
CA LEU A 68 -11.51 1.78 10.40
C LEU A 68 -11.57 0.59 11.34
N ILE A 69 -10.78 -0.46 11.07
CA ILE A 69 -10.72 -1.66 11.93
C ILE A 69 -10.15 -1.34 13.32
N ILE A 70 -9.18 -0.42 13.42
CA ILE A 70 -8.65 0.03 14.71
C ILE A 70 -9.72 0.79 15.50
N ARG A 71 -10.53 1.62 14.84
CA ARG A 71 -11.53 2.47 15.50
C ARG A 71 -12.82 1.72 15.83
N TRP A 72 -13.25 0.83 14.94
CA TRP A 72 -14.45 0.00 15.06
C TRP A 72 -14.11 -1.43 14.63
N PRO A 73 -13.61 -2.27 15.55
CA PRO A 73 -13.21 -3.64 15.26
C PRO A 73 -14.36 -4.56 14.86
N SER A 74 -15.62 -4.21 15.16
CA SER A 74 -16.80 -5.02 14.84
C SER A 74 -17.92 -4.20 14.20
N LEU A 75 -18.79 -4.88 13.44
CA LEU A 75 -19.95 -4.24 12.80
C LEU A 75 -20.88 -3.59 13.83
N GLN A 76 -21.09 -4.23 14.99
CA GLN A 76 -21.94 -3.69 16.06
C GLN A 76 -21.42 -2.35 16.59
N GLN A 77 -20.11 -2.25 16.81
CA GLN A 77 -19.49 -0.99 17.22
C GLN A 77 -19.58 0.08 16.13
N LEU A 78 -19.42 -0.31 14.87
CA LEU A 78 -19.56 0.61 13.74
C LEU A 78 -21.00 1.14 13.62
N LYS A 79 -22.01 0.28 13.74
CA LYS A 79 -23.43 0.68 13.68
C LYS A 79 -23.88 1.56 14.85
N ARG A 80 -23.22 1.46 16.02
CA ARG A 80 -23.47 2.34 17.16
C ARG A 80 -22.89 3.75 16.97
N ALA A 81 -21.95 3.92 16.05
CA ALA A 81 -21.35 5.23 15.79
C ALA A 81 -22.34 6.15 15.06
N ARG A 82 -22.30 7.45 15.36
CA ARG A 82 -23.13 8.44 14.67
C ARG A 82 -22.75 8.52 13.19
N ARG A 83 -23.75 8.62 12.30
CA ARG A 83 -23.53 8.74 10.85
C ARG A 83 -22.55 9.86 10.49
N ASP A 84 -22.65 11.01 11.15
CA ASP A 84 -21.75 12.14 10.90
C ASP A 84 -20.30 11.83 11.29
N THR A 85 -20.08 11.04 12.35
CA THR A 85 -18.75 10.58 12.73
C THR A 85 -18.15 9.64 11.68
N ILE A 86 -18.96 8.73 11.13
CA ILE A 86 -18.54 7.82 10.05
C ILE A 86 -18.23 8.62 8.79
N ARG A 87 -19.09 9.57 8.41
CA ARG A 87 -18.89 10.45 7.26
C ARG A 87 -17.60 11.25 7.39
N ASN A 88 -17.38 11.91 8.53
CA ASN A 88 -16.18 12.69 8.79
C ASN A 88 -14.92 11.80 8.75
N PHE A 89 -15.00 10.58 9.30
CA PHE A 89 -13.90 9.62 9.24
C PHE A 89 -13.57 9.21 7.79
N LEU A 90 -14.57 8.89 6.97
CA LEU A 90 -14.36 8.50 5.58
C LEU A 90 -13.84 9.68 4.73
N ASN A 91 -14.29 10.90 5.02
CA ASN A 91 -13.87 12.12 4.34
C ASN A 91 -12.49 12.61 4.77
N ALA A 92 -11.97 12.21 5.93
CA ALA A 92 -10.68 12.69 6.46
C ALA A 92 -9.48 12.44 5.52
N LYS A 93 -9.57 11.43 4.63
CA LYS A 93 -8.53 11.14 3.61
C LYS A 93 -8.71 11.92 2.30
N GLY A 94 -9.87 12.56 2.07
CA GLY A 94 -10.19 13.32 0.85
C GLY A 94 -10.30 12.50 -0.45
N GLY A 95 -10.46 13.20 -1.57
CA GLY A 95 -10.42 12.63 -2.92
C GLY A 95 -11.57 11.66 -3.24
N ARG A 96 -11.27 10.55 -3.95
CA ARG A 96 -12.27 9.52 -4.35
C ARG A 96 -13.03 8.90 -3.17
N ALA A 97 -12.48 8.99 -1.95
CA ALA A 97 -13.17 8.53 -0.76
C ALA A 97 -14.47 9.33 -0.53
N MET A 98 -14.48 10.64 -0.81
CA MET A 98 -15.65 11.49 -0.65
C MET A 98 -16.80 11.06 -1.59
N ALA A 99 -16.48 10.79 -2.86
CA ALA A 99 -17.46 10.34 -3.85
C ALA A 99 -18.11 8.98 -3.49
N LEU A 100 -17.38 8.11 -2.80
CA LEU A 100 -17.86 6.80 -2.34
C LEU A 100 -18.43 6.84 -0.92
N THR A 101 -18.40 7.98 -0.24
CA THR A 101 -18.75 8.05 1.20
C THR A 101 -20.21 7.76 1.43
N GLU A 102 -21.12 8.40 0.71
CA GLU A 102 -22.56 8.16 0.90
C GLU A 102 -22.94 6.72 0.53
N GLN A 103 -22.36 6.17 -0.55
CA GLN A 103 -22.54 4.75 -0.89
C GLN A 103 -22.08 3.83 0.24
N ARG A 104 -20.91 4.09 0.83
CA ARG A 104 -20.39 3.30 1.95
C ARG A 104 -21.24 3.43 3.20
N VAL A 105 -21.70 4.63 3.54
CA VAL A 105 -22.59 4.84 4.69
C VAL A 105 -23.89 4.07 4.50
N ALA A 106 -24.49 4.10 3.32
CA ALA A 106 -25.67 3.30 3.01
C ALA A 106 -25.38 1.78 3.11
N SER A 107 -24.22 1.31 2.64
CA SER A 107 -23.82 -0.09 2.79
C SER A 107 -23.58 -0.49 4.25
N ILE A 108 -23.08 0.42 5.10
CA ILE A 108 -22.88 0.18 6.53
C ILE A 108 -24.23 0.04 7.25
N ASP A 109 -25.18 0.93 6.96
CA ASP A 109 -26.51 0.89 7.57
C ASP A 109 -27.21 -0.43 7.26
N ASN A 110 -27.14 -0.87 5.99
CA ASN A 110 -27.77 -2.09 5.51
C ASN A 110 -26.97 -3.39 5.80
N ALA A 111 -25.76 -3.29 6.36
CA ALA A 111 -24.91 -4.46 6.58
C ALA A 111 -25.51 -5.43 7.60
N ILE A 112 -25.52 -6.72 7.27
CA ILE A 112 -26.01 -7.79 8.16
C ILE A 112 -24.81 -8.48 8.79
N PRO A 113 -24.75 -8.68 10.12
CA PRO A 113 -23.64 -9.38 10.77
C PRO A 113 -23.53 -10.83 10.28
N LEU A 114 -22.30 -11.33 10.11
CA LEU A 114 -22.07 -12.73 9.72
C LEU A 114 -22.37 -13.69 10.87
N THR A 115 -21.98 -13.30 12.07
CA THR A 115 -22.20 -14.05 13.31
C THR A 115 -22.60 -13.09 14.43
N THR A 116 -23.33 -13.60 15.41
CA THR A 116 -23.71 -12.91 16.65
C THR A 116 -23.02 -13.49 17.88
N ASP A 117 -22.18 -14.54 17.72
CA ASP A 117 -21.43 -15.14 18.82
C ASP A 117 -20.36 -14.17 19.35
N PRO A 118 -20.46 -13.74 20.62
CA PRO A 118 -19.51 -12.79 21.21
C PRO A 118 -18.08 -13.35 21.25
N SER A 119 -17.89 -14.65 21.44
CA SER A 119 -16.55 -15.26 21.58
C SER A 119 -15.76 -15.16 20.28
N VAL A 120 -16.42 -15.47 19.16
CA VAL A 120 -15.83 -15.34 17.82
C VAL A 120 -15.54 -13.89 17.48
N ILE A 121 -16.45 -12.98 17.85
CA ILE A 121 -16.30 -11.54 17.58
C ILE A 121 -15.14 -10.97 18.38
N GLU A 122 -15.07 -11.21 19.69
CA GLU A 122 -14.04 -10.63 20.56
C GLU A 122 -12.63 -11.09 20.20
N ALA A 123 -12.43 -12.40 20.03
CA ALA A 123 -11.13 -12.95 19.67
C ALA A 123 -10.64 -12.43 18.32
N ASN A 124 -11.51 -12.45 17.30
CA ASN A 124 -11.13 -11.99 15.96
C ASN A 124 -11.03 -10.48 15.85
N ALA A 125 -11.83 -9.72 16.60
CA ALA A 125 -11.71 -8.26 16.67
C ALA A 125 -10.34 -7.85 17.21
N LEU A 126 -9.89 -8.46 18.31
CA LEU A 126 -8.56 -8.20 18.87
C LEU A 126 -7.44 -8.51 17.86
N MET A 127 -7.52 -9.67 17.21
CA MET A 127 -6.56 -10.07 16.17
C MET A 127 -6.58 -9.10 14.97
N ALA A 128 -7.76 -8.70 14.50
CA ALA A 128 -7.91 -7.77 13.39
C ALA A 128 -7.31 -6.39 13.71
N THR A 129 -7.53 -5.87 14.93
CA THR A 129 -6.92 -4.62 15.39
C THR A 129 -5.41 -4.71 15.48
N ALA A 130 -4.86 -5.83 15.98
CA ALA A 130 -3.42 -6.07 16.03
C ALA A 130 -2.80 -6.07 14.62
N LEU A 131 -3.40 -6.80 13.68
CA LEU A 131 -2.94 -6.86 12.29
C LEU A 131 -3.06 -5.51 11.56
N ALA A 132 -4.16 -4.79 11.76
CA ALA A 132 -4.34 -3.45 11.19
C ALA A 132 -3.27 -2.47 11.69
N THR A 133 -2.91 -2.55 12.97
CA THR A 133 -1.84 -1.76 13.57
C THR A 133 -0.48 -2.09 12.95
N GLN A 134 -0.16 -3.38 12.79
CA GLN A 134 1.07 -3.84 12.14
C GLN A 134 1.15 -3.35 10.68
N ILE A 135 0.07 -3.46 9.91
CA ILE A 135 0.02 -2.98 8.52
C ILE A 135 0.29 -1.46 8.44
N LYS A 136 -0.29 -0.69 9.37
CA LYS A 136 -0.07 0.77 9.43
C LYS A 136 1.40 1.09 9.68
N VAL A 137 1.99 0.51 10.72
CA VAL A 137 3.39 0.73 11.11
C VAL A 137 4.35 0.31 10.00
N VAL A 138 4.20 -0.90 9.45
CA VAL A 138 5.08 -1.38 8.36
C VAL A 138 4.94 -0.50 7.12
N SER A 139 3.74 0.01 6.82
CA SER A 139 3.55 0.95 5.72
C SER A 139 4.29 2.27 5.91
N GLU A 140 4.40 2.76 7.14
CA GLU A 140 5.17 3.96 7.48
C GLU A 140 6.68 3.68 7.39
N ILE A 141 7.14 2.55 7.91
CA ILE A 141 8.54 2.12 7.82
C ILE A 141 8.98 1.97 6.35
N ILE A 142 8.16 1.34 5.50
CA ILE A 142 8.48 1.21 4.06
C ILE A 142 8.70 2.57 3.41
N LYS A 143 7.91 3.60 3.75
CA LYS A 143 8.12 4.97 3.23
C LYS A 143 9.45 5.55 3.69
N THR A 144 9.83 5.35 4.95
CA THR A 144 11.15 5.76 5.44
C THR A 144 12.29 5.07 4.68
N TYR A 145 12.12 3.79 4.31
CA TYR A 145 13.07 3.11 3.42
C TYR A 145 13.07 3.71 2.00
N ASP A 146 11.91 4.00 1.43
CA ASP A 146 11.78 4.66 0.11
C ASP A 146 12.54 6.00 0.07
N GLU A 147 12.33 6.85 1.07
CA GLU A 147 12.99 8.17 1.19
C GLU A 147 14.51 8.04 1.31
N ARG A 148 15.00 7.07 2.11
CA ARG A 148 16.44 6.81 2.28
C ARG A 148 17.07 6.27 1.01
N ILE A 149 16.38 5.36 0.32
CA ILE A 149 16.84 4.79 -0.96
C ILE A 149 16.93 5.90 -2.02
N GLU A 150 15.92 6.77 -2.13
CA GLU A 150 15.94 7.92 -3.05
C GLU A 150 17.13 8.84 -2.77
N THR A 151 17.31 9.21 -1.50
CA THR A 151 18.41 10.09 -1.07
C THR A 151 19.76 9.50 -1.44
N LYS A 152 19.99 8.21 -1.18
CA LYS A 152 21.26 7.55 -1.50
C LYS A 152 21.48 7.38 -3.00
N ARG A 153 20.41 7.07 -3.76
CA ARG A 153 20.48 6.98 -5.23
C ARG A 153 20.91 8.30 -5.86
N CYS A 154 20.33 9.43 -5.41
CA CYS A 154 20.68 10.76 -5.90
C CYS A 154 22.17 11.09 -5.64
N LEU A 155 22.67 10.78 -4.44
CA LEU A 155 24.08 10.97 -4.08
C LEU A 155 25.03 10.11 -4.93
N THR A 156 24.70 8.83 -5.15
CA THR A 156 25.51 7.95 -6.01
C THR A 156 25.49 8.38 -7.47
N HIS A 157 24.40 8.98 -7.94
CA HIS A 157 24.29 9.47 -9.31
C HIS A 157 25.20 10.68 -9.57
N TYR A 158 25.36 11.57 -8.58
CA TYR A 158 26.25 12.74 -8.65
C TYR A 158 27.74 12.37 -8.55
N GLN A 159 28.06 11.23 -7.92
CA GLN A 159 29.44 10.81 -7.65
C GLN A 159 30.10 9.99 -8.78
N MET A 160 29.41 9.73 -9.90
CA MET A 160 29.94 8.93 -11.02
C MET A 160 30.62 9.84 -12.06
N PRO A 161 31.97 9.94 -12.11
CA PRO A 161 32.65 10.72 -13.13
C PRO A 161 32.65 9.87 -14.41
N GLY A 162 31.87 10.27 -15.43
CA GLY A 162 31.89 9.65 -16.76
C GLY A 162 30.54 9.34 -17.42
N CYS A 163 29.40 9.57 -16.74
CA CYS A 163 28.08 9.26 -17.30
C CYS A 163 27.21 10.49 -17.60
N SER A 164 27.79 11.66 -17.89
CA SER A 164 26.99 12.88 -18.13
C SER A 164 26.04 12.79 -19.34
N ASN A 165 26.32 11.97 -20.35
CA ASN A 165 25.55 12.01 -21.60
C ASN A 165 24.60 10.82 -21.83
N HIS A 166 24.72 9.71 -21.09
CA HIS A 166 23.88 8.52 -21.33
C HIS A 166 22.67 8.42 -20.38
N PHE A 167 22.80 8.86 -19.13
CA PHE A 167 21.76 8.67 -18.12
C PHE A 167 20.73 9.82 -18.02
N GLN A 168 20.98 10.99 -18.64
CA GLN A 168 19.97 12.05 -18.76
C GLN A 168 18.71 11.60 -19.53
N ALA A 169 18.81 10.53 -20.35
CA ALA A 169 17.66 9.91 -21.00
C ALA A 169 16.79 9.12 -20.00
N TRP A 170 17.39 8.42 -19.03
CA TRP A 170 16.67 7.55 -18.10
C TRP A 170 16.06 8.29 -16.91
N GLY A 171 16.68 9.40 -16.47
CA GLY A 171 16.09 10.32 -15.48
C GLY A 171 14.80 10.98 -16.00
N ARG A 172 14.75 11.32 -17.30
CA ARG A 172 13.52 11.81 -17.96
C ARG A 172 12.47 10.71 -18.16
N VAL A 173 12.86 9.46 -18.42
CA VAL A 173 11.93 8.33 -18.57
C VAL A 173 11.25 7.96 -17.24
N TRP A 174 11.95 8.06 -16.09
CA TRP A 174 11.32 7.86 -14.77
C TRP A 174 10.51 9.07 -14.29
N ALA A 175 10.94 10.31 -14.59
CA ALA A 175 10.12 11.50 -14.35
C ALA A 175 8.84 11.49 -15.21
N HIS A 176 8.90 11.00 -16.45
CA HIS A 176 7.71 10.73 -17.26
C HIS A 176 6.92 9.50 -16.81
N GLY A 177 7.56 8.50 -16.18
CA GLY A 177 6.88 7.34 -15.59
C GLY A 177 5.96 7.71 -14.42
N CYS A 178 6.33 8.70 -13.61
CA CYS A 178 5.45 9.26 -12.59
C CYS A 178 4.24 10.01 -13.17
N LEU A 179 4.39 10.68 -14.32
CA LEU A 179 3.28 11.34 -15.01
C LEU A 179 2.42 10.34 -15.81
N LEU A 180 3.00 9.34 -16.44
CA LEU A 180 2.28 8.30 -17.19
C LEU A 180 1.49 7.37 -16.29
N HIS A 181 1.98 7.02 -15.10
CA HIS A 181 1.15 6.26 -14.15
C HIS A 181 -0.01 7.10 -13.62
N LEU A 182 0.12 8.43 -13.53
CA LEU A 182 -1.01 9.31 -13.17
C LEU A 182 -2.00 9.44 -14.34
N VAL A 183 -1.53 9.58 -15.58
CA VAL A 183 -2.37 9.74 -16.77
C VAL A 183 -3.08 8.42 -17.14
N ILE A 184 -2.41 7.27 -17.08
CA ILE A 184 -3.02 5.95 -17.36
C ILE A 184 -4.11 5.59 -16.33
N THR A 185 -3.94 5.99 -15.06
CA THR A 185 -4.99 5.73 -14.05
C THR A 185 -6.22 6.64 -14.25
N VAL A 186 -6.03 7.86 -14.78
CA VAL A 186 -7.11 8.80 -15.07
C VAL A 186 -7.83 8.47 -16.39
N THR A 187 -7.11 8.07 -17.44
CA THR A 187 -7.71 7.71 -18.73
C THR A 187 -8.46 6.38 -18.70
N VAL A 188 -7.96 5.35 -18.00
CA VAL A 188 -8.69 4.08 -17.83
C VAL A 188 -10.01 4.29 -17.05
N SER A 189 -10.02 5.21 -16.09
CA SER A 189 -11.23 5.56 -15.32
C SER A 189 -12.26 6.35 -16.14
N ILE A 190 -11.84 7.16 -17.11
CA ILE A 190 -12.73 7.92 -18.00
C ILE A 190 -13.29 7.03 -19.12
N VAL A 191 -12.48 6.11 -19.65
CA VAL A 191 -12.91 5.17 -20.72
C VAL A 191 -13.90 4.13 -20.21
N GLN A 192 -13.72 3.58 -18.99
CA GLN A 192 -14.71 2.67 -18.40
C GLN A 192 -16.04 3.34 -18.04
N LYS A 193 -16.04 4.65 -17.75
CA LYS A 193 -17.27 5.41 -17.45
C LYS A 193 -18.08 5.73 -18.69
N LYS A 194 -17.45 5.88 -19.87
CA LYS A 194 -18.13 6.06 -21.16
C LYS A 194 -18.75 4.77 -21.71
N PHE A 195 -18.16 3.60 -21.42
CA PHE A 195 -18.66 2.33 -21.97
C PHE A 195 -19.93 1.80 -21.26
N LYS A 196 -20.24 2.27 -20.03
CA LYS A 196 -21.45 1.88 -19.29
C LYS A 196 -22.68 2.74 -19.55
N THR A 197 -22.53 3.88 -20.23
CA THR A 197 -23.66 4.81 -20.52
C THR A 197 -24.25 4.63 -21.91
N THR A 198 -23.73 3.69 -22.72
CA THR A 198 -24.17 3.45 -24.11
C THR A 198 -24.82 2.07 -24.29
N GLN A 199 -25.15 1.39 -23.20
CA GLN A 199 -26.00 0.19 -23.22
C GLN A 199 -27.26 0.43 -22.39
N VAL A 200 -28.12 1.30 -22.91
CA VAL A 200 -29.58 1.25 -22.84
C VAL A 200 -30.09 1.66 -24.21
#